data_AF-A0A917VTB9-F1
#
_entry.id   AF-A0A917VTB9-F1
#
_cell.length_a   1.000
_cell.length_b   1.000
_cell.length_c   1.000
_cell.angle_alpha   90.00
_cell.angle_beta   90.00
_cell.angle_gamma   90.00
#
_symmetry.space_group_name_H-M   'P 1'
#
loop_
_entity.id
_entity.type
_entity.pdbx_description
1 polymer ?
#
loop_
_entity_poly.entity_id
_entity_poly.type
_entity_poly.pdbx_seq_one_letter_code
_entity_poly.pdbx_strand_id
1 'polypeptide(L)'
;MTPKEFAELIGIIPAALERLEEGSLGPSVDRLRILLGKNLVPENDLQSAYHHFFDDPARYPNGLPPLTPLINNPVVGNWLAEVRGLHAMTQQEFAGTLGIQWKTLRYWESGEEKPSREQLGYLLDRNVAPKNTMEAAFQKFYKNPHNFPGGLPPLVPEVHNPIAYPSFGTWLTDIREQHNMARKEFAELIGSDEKSVRSWEMNTRNPTVQILPAVRHAAGISVDMFRTALEHFSRARAARSVARN
;
A
#
# COMPACT_ATOMS: atom_id res chain seq x y z
N MET A 1 -5.33 -25.04 8.86
CA MET A 1 -5.07 -25.13 7.41
C MET A 1 -4.66 -26.56 7.12
N THR A 2 -5.32 -27.21 6.17
CA THR A 2 -4.96 -28.57 5.73
C THR A 2 -3.79 -28.51 4.71
N PRO A 3 -3.05 -29.61 4.48
CA PRO A 3 -2.00 -29.65 3.45
C PRO A 3 -2.52 -29.28 2.06
N LYS A 4 -3.75 -29.70 1.72
CA LYS A 4 -4.40 -29.33 0.46
C LYS A 4 -4.69 -27.82 0.37
N GLU A 5 -5.24 -27.23 1.44
CA GLU A 5 -5.47 -25.79 1.51
C GLU A 5 -4.16 -25.00 1.42
N PHE A 6 -3.09 -25.46 2.07
CA PHE A 6 -1.77 -24.82 1.99
C PHE A 6 -1.17 -24.93 0.58
N ALA A 7 -1.27 -26.10 -0.06
CA ALA A 7 -0.81 -26.31 -1.43
C ALA A 7 -1.52 -25.37 -2.41
N GLU A 8 -2.85 -25.30 -2.34
CA GLU A 8 -3.66 -24.36 -3.13
C GLU A 8 -3.27 -22.91 -2.85
N LEU A 9 -3.06 -22.58 -1.57
CA LEU A 9 -2.66 -21.23 -1.14
C LEU A 9 -1.32 -20.79 -1.75
N ILE A 10 -0.35 -21.70 -1.88
CA ILE A 10 0.97 -21.39 -2.46
C ILE A 10 1.09 -21.74 -3.95
N GLY A 11 -0.05 -22.08 -4.60
CA GLY A 11 -0.13 -22.32 -6.04
C GLY A 11 0.52 -23.63 -6.51
N ILE A 12 0.49 -24.68 -5.69
CA ILE A 12 1.03 -26.00 -6.04
C ILE A 12 -0.01 -27.11 -5.82
N ILE A 13 0.19 -28.25 -6.46
CA ILE A 13 -0.61 -29.46 -6.21
C ILE A 13 -0.15 -30.15 -4.91
N PRO A 14 -1.04 -30.87 -4.19
CA PRO A 14 -0.68 -31.57 -2.95
C PRO A 14 0.53 -32.51 -3.08
N ALA A 15 0.65 -33.22 -4.19
CA ALA A 15 1.80 -34.10 -4.45
C ALA A 15 3.14 -33.33 -4.56
N ALA A 16 3.12 -32.06 -4.97
CA ALA A 16 4.31 -31.21 -4.99
C ALA A 16 4.64 -30.67 -3.59
N LEU A 17 3.62 -30.52 -2.71
CA LEU A 17 3.82 -30.19 -1.31
C LEU A 17 4.47 -31.36 -0.56
N GLU A 18 3.97 -32.59 -0.76
CA GLU A 18 4.57 -33.80 -0.15
C GLU A 18 6.06 -33.91 -0.50
N ARG A 19 6.42 -33.70 -1.78
CA ARG A 19 7.83 -33.72 -2.21
C ARG A 19 8.68 -32.58 -1.61
N LEU A 20 8.08 -31.42 -1.33
CA LEU A 20 8.76 -30.33 -0.63
C LEU A 20 9.02 -30.71 0.84
N GLU A 21 8.02 -31.31 1.49
CA GLU A 21 8.11 -31.76 2.89
C GLU A 21 9.12 -32.91 3.06
N GLU A 22 9.20 -33.80 2.07
CA GLU A 22 10.18 -34.90 2.00
C GLU A 22 11.59 -34.45 1.60
N GLY A 23 11.77 -33.18 1.19
CA GLY A 23 13.04 -32.65 0.71
C GLY A 23 13.50 -33.15 -0.66
N SER A 24 12.65 -33.91 -1.36
CA SER A 24 12.92 -34.39 -2.73
C SER A 24 12.69 -33.32 -3.81
N LEU A 25 12.09 -32.19 -3.42
CA LEU A 25 11.94 -30.99 -4.22
C LEU A 25 12.36 -29.77 -3.39
N GLY A 26 13.32 -28.97 -3.87
CA GLY A 26 13.64 -27.70 -3.24
C GLY A 26 12.56 -26.64 -3.52
N PRO A 27 12.34 -25.67 -2.61
CA PRO A 27 11.48 -24.52 -2.92
C PRO A 27 12.04 -23.74 -4.11
N SER A 28 11.17 -23.06 -4.85
CA SER A 28 11.60 -22.07 -5.84
C SER A 28 11.60 -20.68 -5.20
N VAL A 29 12.37 -19.75 -5.76
CA VAL A 29 12.38 -18.35 -5.30
C VAL A 29 10.96 -17.76 -5.35
N ASP A 30 10.19 -18.08 -6.39
CA ASP A 30 8.81 -17.60 -6.55
C ASP A 30 7.87 -18.14 -5.46
N ARG A 31 8.06 -19.39 -5.04
CA ARG A 31 7.29 -19.96 -3.91
C ARG A 31 7.62 -19.25 -2.60
N LEU A 32 8.88 -18.91 -2.37
CA LEU A 32 9.27 -18.12 -1.21
C LEU A 32 8.64 -16.73 -1.27
N ARG A 33 8.62 -16.08 -2.44
CA ARG A 33 7.93 -14.79 -2.63
C ARG A 33 6.43 -14.88 -2.31
N ILE A 34 5.76 -15.98 -2.67
CA ILE A 34 4.35 -16.19 -2.32
C ILE A 34 4.15 -16.35 -0.81
N LEU A 35 5.01 -17.12 -0.13
CA LEU A 35 4.98 -17.27 1.33
C LEU A 35 5.15 -15.92 2.04
N LEU A 36 6.07 -15.09 1.53
CA LEU A 36 6.30 -13.74 2.03
C LEU A 36 5.07 -12.84 1.81
N GLY A 37 4.53 -12.82 0.59
CA GLY A 37 3.39 -11.98 0.24
C GLY A 37 2.12 -12.28 1.02
N LYS A 38 1.96 -13.53 1.47
CA LYS A 38 0.82 -13.98 2.28
C LYS A 38 1.08 -13.89 3.79
N ASN A 39 2.26 -13.41 4.20
CA ASN A 39 2.67 -13.28 5.60
C ASN A 39 2.52 -14.62 6.38
N LEU A 40 2.80 -15.74 5.71
CA LEU A 40 2.68 -17.09 6.29
C LEU A 40 3.89 -17.47 7.13
N VAL A 41 5.03 -16.83 6.85
CA VAL A 41 6.30 -17.01 7.54
C VAL A 41 6.85 -15.62 7.84
N PRO A 42 7.41 -15.38 9.06
CA PRO A 42 8.09 -14.12 9.34
C PRO A 42 9.20 -13.84 8.32
N GLU A 43 9.29 -12.59 7.86
CA GLU A 43 10.23 -12.16 6.82
C GLU A 43 11.67 -12.54 7.16
N ASN A 44 12.10 -12.35 8.41
CA ASN A 44 13.44 -12.70 8.87
C ASN A 44 13.72 -14.21 8.72
N ASP A 45 12.78 -15.06 9.11
CA ASP A 45 12.95 -16.52 9.05
C ASP A 45 13.03 -16.99 7.60
N LEU A 46 12.18 -16.43 6.75
CA LEU A 46 12.16 -16.73 5.33
C LEU A 46 13.42 -16.24 4.61
N GLN A 47 13.93 -15.06 4.99
CA GLN A 47 15.17 -14.51 4.44
C GLN A 47 16.39 -15.30 4.88
N SER A 48 16.45 -15.72 6.15
CA SER A 48 17.48 -16.64 6.65
C SER A 48 17.44 -17.98 5.92
N ALA A 49 16.25 -18.58 5.75
CA ALA A 49 16.09 -19.82 5.01
C ALA A 49 16.54 -19.65 3.54
N TYR A 50 16.18 -18.54 2.91
CA TYR A 50 16.56 -18.25 1.54
C TYR A 50 18.07 -18.16 1.33
N HIS A 51 18.75 -17.39 2.19
CA HIS A 51 20.21 -17.32 2.15
C HIS A 51 20.84 -18.68 2.45
N HIS A 52 20.25 -19.49 3.34
CA HIS A 52 20.80 -20.81 3.66
C HIS A 52 20.66 -21.82 2.51
N PHE A 53 19.50 -21.87 1.83
CA PHE A 53 19.19 -22.92 0.86
C PHE A 53 19.53 -22.57 -0.59
N PHE A 54 19.75 -21.29 -0.90
CA PHE A 54 19.95 -20.83 -2.28
C PHE A 54 21.35 -20.26 -2.53
N ASP A 55 22.24 -20.21 -1.53
CA ASP A 55 23.62 -19.73 -1.67
C ASP A 55 24.48 -20.72 -2.47
N ASP A 56 24.20 -20.81 -3.76
CA ASP A 56 24.92 -21.59 -4.75
C ASP A 56 25.47 -20.63 -5.83
N PRO A 57 26.76 -20.27 -5.76
CA PRO A 57 27.41 -19.39 -6.73
C PRO A 57 27.40 -19.92 -8.17
N ALA A 58 27.29 -21.24 -8.38
CA ALA A 58 27.18 -21.81 -9.72
C ALA A 58 25.80 -21.55 -10.33
N ARG A 59 24.76 -21.53 -9.48
CA ARG A 59 23.38 -21.25 -9.87
C ARG A 59 23.06 -19.76 -9.92
N TYR A 60 23.70 -18.96 -9.06
CA TYR A 60 23.51 -17.52 -8.95
C TYR A 60 24.85 -16.77 -9.02
N PRO A 61 25.51 -16.74 -10.20
CA PRO A 61 26.85 -16.16 -10.36
C PRO A 61 26.90 -14.64 -10.09
N ASN A 62 25.74 -13.98 -10.15
CA ASN A 62 25.59 -12.54 -9.89
C ASN A 62 25.01 -12.26 -8.50
N GLY A 63 25.02 -13.26 -7.61
CA GLY A 63 24.39 -13.21 -6.30
C GLY A 63 22.92 -13.61 -6.32
N LEU A 64 22.41 -13.91 -5.12
CA LEU A 64 21.04 -14.34 -4.89
C LEU A 64 20.02 -13.28 -5.35
N PRO A 65 19.00 -13.63 -6.16
CA PRO A 65 17.94 -12.70 -6.49
C PRO A 65 17.20 -12.28 -5.21
N PRO A 66 16.77 -11.02 -5.05
CA PRO A 66 16.13 -10.62 -3.81
C PRO A 66 14.73 -11.27 -3.68
N LEU A 67 14.35 -11.61 -2.43
CA LEU A 67 13.00 -12.11 -2.10
C LEU A 67 11.97 -10.99 -2.05
N THR A 68 12.39 -9.78 -1.69
CA THR A 68 11.57 -8.57 -1.75
C THR A 68 12.07 -7.68 -2.89
N PRO A 69 11.19 -7.04 -3.67
CA PRO A 69 11.61 -5.98 -4.57
C PRO A 69 12.39 -4.92 -3.78
N LEU A 70 13.60 -4.57 -4.22
CA LEU A 70 14.47 -3.70 -3.44
C LEU A 70 13.91 -2.28 -3.46
N ILE A 71 13.40 -1.83 -2.32
CA ILE A 71 12.90 -0.46 -2.15
C ILE A 71 14.03 0.57 -2.33
N ASN A 72 15.30 0.14 -2.34
CA ASN A 72 16.48 1.00 -2.49
C ASN A 72 16.59 1.72 -3.85
N ASN A 73 15.72 1.41 -4.80
CA ASN A 73 15.62 2.16 -6.05
C ASN A 73 15.38 3.67 -5.83
N PRO A 74 15.97 4.54 -6.66
CA PRO A 74 15.80 5.99 -6.55
C PRO A 74 14.43 6.45 -7.04
N VAL A 75 13.78 5.68 -7.93
CA VAL A 75 12.51 6.02 -8.57
C VAL A 75 11.54 4.84 -8.46
N VAL A 76 10.27 5.11 -8.22
CA VAL A 76 9.20 4.10 -8.13
C VAL A 76 9.12 3.24 -9.41
N GLY A 77 9.41 3.82 -10.57
CA GLY A 77 9.49 3.13 -11.86
C GLY A 77 10.45 1.96 -11.90
N ASN A 78 11.70 2.19 -11.46
CA ASN A 78 12.71 1.14 -11.41
C ASN A 78 12.30 0.01 -10.46
N TRP A 79 11.70 0.39 -9.32
CA TRP A 79 11.17 -0.58 -8.37
C TRP A 79 10.02 -1.41 -8.97
N LEU A 80 9.12 -0.80 -9.75
CA LEU A 80 8.06 -1.54 -10.47
C LEU A 80 8.64 -2.46 -11.55
N ALA A 81 9.70 -2.04 -12.24
CA ALA A 81 10.39 -2.90 -13.20
C ALA A 81 11.03 -4.12 -12.53
N GLU A 82 11.58 -3.96 -11.32
CA GLU A 82 12.03 -5.10 -10.51
C GLU A 82 10.87 -5.99 -10.10
N VAL A 83 9.78 -5.44 -9.53
CA VAL A 83 8.56 -6.19 -9.18
C VAL A 83 8.12 -7.03 -10.38
N ARG A 84 7.99 -6.43 -11.56
CA ARG A 84 7.64 -7.11 -12.81
C ARG A 84 8.65 -8.22 -13.17
N GLY A 85 9.95 -7.95 -13.04
CA GLY A 85 11.01 -8.91 -13.29
C GLY A 85 10.95 -10.14 -12.37
N LEU A 86 10.52 -9.98 -11.11
CA LEU A 86 10.31 -11.11 -10.19
C LEU A 86 9.21 -12.07 -10.67
N HIS A 87 8.26 -11.58 -11.46
CA HIS A 87 7.19 -12.38 -12.08
C HIS A 87 7.53 -12.85 -13.49
N ALA A 88 8.75 -12.59 -13.98
CA ALA A 88 9.21 -12.92 -15.34
C ALA A 88 8.29 -12.38 -16.46
N MET A 89 7.61 -11.25 -16.22
CA MET A 89 6.66 -10.66 -17.16
C MET A 89 7.33 -9.62 -18.07
N THR A 90 6.92 -9.59 -19.33
CA THR A 90 7.14 -8.46 -20.23
C THR A 90 6.33 -7.24 -19.77
N GLN A 91 6.71 -6.04 -20.25
CA GLN A 91 5.93 -4.82 -19.99
C GLN A 91 4.48 -4.97 -20.48
N GLN A 92 4.24 -5.66 -21.60
CA GLN A 92 2.90 -5.84 -22.13
C GLN A 92 2.04 -6.76 -21.25
N GLU A 93 2.60 -7.89 -20.78
CA GLU A 93 1.89 -8.81 -19.88
C GLU A 93 1.59 -8.16 -18.52
N PHE A 94 2.55 -7.41 -17.98
CA PHE A 94 2.37 -6.72 -16.72
C PHE A 94 1.33 -5.60 -16.84
N ALA A 95 1.40 -4.78 -17.89
CA ALA A 95 0.38 -3.76 -18.15
C ALA A 95 -1.02 -4.38 -18.34
N GLY A 96 -1.11 -5.51 -19.06
CA GLY A 96 -2.34 -6.27 -19.22
C GLY A 96 -2.90 -6.79 -17.89
N THR A 97 -2.02 -7.25 -16.99
CA THR A 97 -2.41 -7.69 -15.63
C THR A 97 -3.04 -6.56 -14.81
N LEU A 98 -2.61 -5.32 -15.05
CA LEU A 98 -3.08 -4.12 -14.34
C LEU A 98 -4.25 -3.42 -15.05
N GLY A 99 -4.65 -3.89 -16.25
CA GLY A 99 -5.68 -3.22 -17.05
C GLY A 99 -5.25 -1.85 -17.57
N ILE A 100 -3.94 -1.57 -17.65
CA ILE A 100 -3.39 -0.31 -18.17
C ILE A 100 -2.77 -0.52 -19.55
N GLN A 101 -2.56 0.58 -20.27
CA GLN A 101 -1.84 0.54 -21.54
C GLN A 101 -0.34 0.32 -21.30
N TRP A 102 0.30 -0.47 -22.17
CA TRP A 102 1.74 -0.73 -22.09
C TRP A 102 2.58 0.56 -22.09
N LYS A 103 2.11 1.60 -22.82
CA LYS A 103 2.76 2.92 -22.85
C LYS A 103 2.77 3.59 -21.48
N THR A 104 1.67 3.47 -20.72
CA THR A 104 1.59 4.00 -19.34
C THR A 104 2.61 3.33 -18.45
N LEU A 105 2.72 1.99 -18.51
CA LEU A 105 3.75 1.26 -17.76
C LEU A 105 5.16 1.69 -18.17
N ARG A 106 5.41 1.87 -19.48
CA ARG A 106 6.71 2.34 -19.97
C ARG A 106 7.08 3.70 -19.36
N TYR A 107 6.15 4.66 -19.30
CA TYR A 107 6.40 5.97 -18.69
C TYR A 107 6.63 5.88 -17.18
N TRP A 108 5.97 4.94 -16.50
CA TRP A 108 6.25 4.68 -15.09
C TRP A 108 7.67 4.14 -14.92
N GLU A 109 8.02 3.09 -15.65
CA GLU A 109 9.33 2.42 -15.54
C GLU A 109 10.50 3.30 -15.99
N SER A 110 10.30 4.26 -16.90
CA SER A 110 11.31 5.27 -17.25
C SER A 110 11.43 6.40 -16.24
N GLY A 111 10.50 6.48 -15.27
CA GLY A 111 10.46 7.54 -14.26
C GLY A 111 9.90 8.88 -14.76
N GLU A 112 9.38 8.92 -15.99
CA GLU A 112 8.71 10.09 -16.55
C GLU A 112 7.37 10.37 -15.83
N GLU A 113 6.68 9.31 -15.43
CA GLU A 113 5.44 9.36 -14.68
C GLU A 113 5.49 8.47 -13.44
N LYS A 114 4.51 8.63 -12.55
CA LYS A 114 4.33 7.76 -11.37
C LYS A 114 2.88 7.27 -11.33
N PRO A 115 2.64 6.02 -10.89
CA PRO A 115 1.27 5.59 -10.67
C PRO A 115 0.60 6.44 -9.61
N SER A 116 -0.71 6.66 -9.75
CA SER A 116 -1.54 7.26 -8.70
C SER A 116 -1.65 6.32 -7.49
N ARG A 117 -2.13 6.83 -6.34
CA ARG A 117 -2.43 6.01 -5.16
C ARG A 117 -3.41 4.89 -5.49
N GLU A 118 -4.43 5.19 -6.30
CA GLU A 118 -5.42 4.21 -6.76
C GLU A 118 -4.78 3.12 -7.63
N GLN A 119 -3.89 3.48 -8.54
CA GLN A 119 -3.16 2.52 -9.38
C GLN A 119 -2.21 1.63 -8.56
N LEU A 120 -1.62 2.16 -7.49
CA LEU A 120 -0.92 1.35 -6.48
C LEU A 120 -1.88 0.42 -5.72
N GLY A 121 -3.13 0.82 -5.49
CA GLY A 121 -4.19 -0.07 -4.99
C GLY A 121 -4.47 -1.25 -5.93
N TYR A 122 -4.56 -1.00 -7.24
CA TYR A 122 -4.72 -2.09 -8.22
C TYR A 122 -3.54 -3.07 -8.22
N LEU A 123 -2.32 -2.59 -8.04
CA LEU A 123 -1.13 -3.44 -7.87
C LEU A 123 -1.27 -4.36 -6.63
N LEU A 124 -1.76 -3.83 -5.52
CA LEU A 124 -2.08 -4.62 -4.32
C LEU A 124 -3.15 -5.67 -4.58
N ASP A 125 -4.26 -5.30 -5.21
CA ASP A 125 -5.39 -6.20 -5.48
C ASP A 125 -4.99 -7.38 -6.39
N ARG A 126 -4.02 -7.15 -7.28
CA ARG A 126 -3.46 -8.18 -8.16
C ARG A 126 -2.34 -8.99 -7.51
N ASN A 127 -2.01 -8.71 -6.24
CA ASN A 127 -0.99 -9.41 -5.48
C ASN A 127 0.37 -9.45 -6.20
N VAL A 128 0.72 -8.38 -6.92
CA VAL A 128 2.02 -8.32 -7.65
C VAL A 128 3.19 -8.11 -6.70
N ALA A 129 2.93 -7.58 -5.51
CA ALA A 129 3.91 -7.43 -4.45
C ALA A 129 3.23 -7.54 -3.08
N PRO A 130 3.96 -7.97 -2.04
CA PRO A 130 3.45 -7.99 -0.67
C PRO A 130 2.94 -6.61 -0.21
N LYS A 131 1.88 -6.60 0.61
CA LYS A 131 1.25 -5.35 1.11
C LYS A 131 2.25 -4.43 1.80
N ASN A 132 3.08 -4.97 2.70
CA ASN A 132 4.11 -4.22 3.40
C ASN A 132 5.15 -3.59 2.45
N THR A 133 5.55 -4.30 1.38
CA THR A 133 6.47 -3.77 0.36
C THR A 133 5.84 -2.59 -0.40
N MET A 134 4.58 -2.74 -0.82
CA MET A 134 3.83 -1.68 -1.48
C MET A 134 3.65 -0.44 -0.59
N GLU A 135 3.33 -0.64 0.69
CA GLU A 135 3.20 0.44 1.68
C GLU A 135 4.54 1.16 1.89
N ALA A 136 5.64 0.41 2.02
CA ALA A 136 6.96 1.00 2.18
C ALA A 136 7.42 1.76 0.93
N ALA A 137 7.12 1.25 -0.27
CA ALA A 137 7.36 1.97 -1.53
C ALA A 137 6.51 3.25 -1.60
N PHE A 138 5.23 3.18 -1.24
CA PHE A 138 4.36 4.36 -1.18
C PHE A 138 4.92 5.41 -0.22
N GLN A 139 5.30 5.00 0.99
CA GLN A 139 5.95 5.86 1.98
C GLN A 139 7.27 6.46 1.46
N LYS A 140 8.06 5.73 0.68
CA LYS A 140 9.32 6.28 0.16
C LYS A 140 9.09 7.31 -0.95
N PHE A 141 8.26 6.97 -1.93
CA PHE A 141 8.20 7.72 -3.20
C PHE A 141 7.14 8.82 -3.27
N TYR A 142 6.19 8.84 -2.33
CA TYR A 142 5.02 9.73 -2.37
C TYR A 142 4.94 10.75 -1.23
N LYS A 143 5.97 10.85 -0.37
CA LYS A 143 6.05 11.80 0.76
C LYS A 143 6.10 13.29 0.39
N ASN A 144 5.69 13.69 -0.80
CA ASN A 144 5.68 15.10 -1.21
C ASN A 144 4.66 15.90 -0.38
N PRO A 145 5.10 16.86 0.46
CA PRO A 145 4.21 17.66 1.30
C PRO A 145 3.21 18.52 0.51
N HIS A 146 3.51 18.86 -0.74
CA HIS A 146 2.57 19.60 -1.59
C HIS A 146 1.32 18.78 -1.93
N ASN A 147 1.48 17.47 -2.13
CA ASN A 147 0.36 16.57 -2.43
C ASN A 147 -0.35 16.13 -1.15
N PHE A 148 0.39 16.05 -0.04
CA PHE A 148 -0.10 15.57 1.25
C PHE A 148 0.27 16.53 2.37
N PRO A 149 -0.36 17.72 2.45
CA PRO A 149 -0.02 18.75 3.42
C PRO A 149 -0.23 18.31 4.88
N GLY A 150 -1.14 17.36 5.09
CA GLY A 150 -1.42 16.73 6.39
C GLY A 150 -0.55 15.53 6.73
N GLY A 151 0.35 15.12 5.83
CA GLY A 151 1.09 13.85 5.87
C GLY A 151 0.49 12.80 4.93
N LEU A 152 1.29 11.80 4.57
CA LEU A 152 0.89 10.75 3.64
C LEU A 152 -0.20 9.86 4.27
N PRO A 153 -1.40 9.70 3.64
CA PRO A 153 -2.44 8.78 4.11
C PRO A 153 -2.00 7.31 3.96
N PRO A 154 -2.77 6.34 4.49
CA PRO A 154 -2.56 4.94 4.13
C PRO A 154 -2.72 4.73 2.62
N LEU A 155 -2.02 3.71 2.10
CA LEU A 155 -2.09 3.35 0.68
C LEU A 155 -3.50 2.87 0.31
N VAL A 156 -4.07 1.99 1.14
CA VAL A 156 -5.47 1.57 1.06
C VAL A 156 -6.27 2.41 2.05
N PRO A 157 -7.35 3.10 1.63
CA PRO A 157 -8.18 3.87 2.56
C PRO A 157 -8.75 3.00 3.69
N GLU A 158 -8.60 3.47 4.93
CA GLU A 158 -9.10 2.80 6.14
C GLU A 158 -10.02 3.75 6.92
N VAL A 159 -11.09 4.27 6.30
CA VAL A 159 -11.90 5.36 6.89
C VAL A 159 -12.50 5.01 8.26
N HIS A 160 -12.71 3.71 8.54
CA HIS A 160 -13.19 3.20 9.81
C HIS A 160 -12.12 3.14 10.92
N ASN A 161 -10.85 3.36 10.56
CA ASN A 161 -9.68 3.41 11.43
C ASN A 161 -8.98 4.79 11.32
N PRO A 162 -9.57 5.87 11.87
CA PRO A 162 -9.07 7.23 11.66
C PRO A 162 -7.66 7.45 12.21
N ILE A 163 -7.22 6.63 13.17
CA ILE A 163 -5.89 6.73 13.78
C ILE A 163 -4.76 6.31 12.82
N ALA A 164 -5.08 5.58 11.73
CA ALA A 164 -4.14 5.30 10.64
C ALA A 164 -3.75 6.55 9.83
N TYR A 165 -4.49 7.64 10.00
CA TYR A 165 -4.27 8.88 9.27
C TYR A 165 -3.39 9.86 10.05
N PRO A 166 -2.51 10.59 9.36
CA PRO A 166 -1.65 11.60 10.00
C PRO A 166 -2.40 12.89 10.36
N SER A 167 -3.59 13.11 9.79
CA SER A 167 -4.37 14.31 10.02
C SER A 167 -5.86 14.12 9.76
N PHE A 168 -6.66 15.00 10.36
CA PHE A 168 -8.09 15.08 10.09
C PHE A 168 -8.35 15.35 8.61
N GLY A 169 -7.60 16.29 8.00
CA GLY A 169 -7.80 16.64 6.59
C GLY A 169 -7.56 15.47 5.64
N THR A 170 -6.51 14.68 5.87
CA THR A 170 -6.23 13.48 5.05
C THR A 170 -7.28 12.40 5.23
N TRP A 171 -7.80 12.22 6.46
CA TRP A 171 -8.89 11.29 6.72
C TRP A 171 -10.20 11.74 6.05
N LEU A 172 -10.49 13.05 6.10
CA LEU A 172 -11.64 13.64 5.44
C LEU A 172 -11.63 13.46 3.93
N THR A 173 -10.45 13.62 3.30
CA THR A 173 -10.26 13.35 1.87
C THR A 173 -10.65 11.92 1.52
N ASP A 174 -10.20 10.93 2.30
CA ASP A 174 -10.50 9.52 2.03
C ASP A 174 -11.96 9.17 2.29
N ILE A 175 -12.60 9.76 3.30
CA ILE A 175 -14.06 9.62 3.49
C ILE A 175 -14.78 10.09 2.23
N ARG A 176 -14.43 11.27 1.72
CA ARG A 176 -15.07 11.84 0.53
C ARG A 176 -14.82 10.97 -0.71
N GLU A 177 -13.57 10.56 -0.93
CA GLU A 177 -13.18 9.77 -2.09
C GLU A 177 -13.80 8.37 -2.09
N GLN A 178 -13.99 7.75 -0.92
CA GLN A 178 -14.71 6.48 -0.80
C GLN A 178 -16.16 6.56 -1.30
N HIS A 179 -16.79 7.73 -1.18
CA HIS A 179 -18.13 7.99 -1.72
C HIS A 179 -18.11 8.49 -3.17
N ASN A 180 -16.94 8.56 -3.81
CA ASN A 180 -16.73 9.13 -5.15
C ASN A 180 -17.28 10.56 -5.31
N MET A 181 -17.25 11.34 -4.24
CA MET A 181 -17.83 12.69 -4.24
C MET A 181 -16.79 13.75 -4.61
N ALA A 182 -17.20 14.71 -5.43
CA ALA A 182 -16.51 15.98 -5.55
C ALA A 182 -16.62 16.76 -4.24
N ARG A 183 -15.70 17.71 -3.99
CA ARG A 183 -15.71 18.53 -2.77
C ARG A 183 -17.03 19.27 -2.55
N LYS A 184 -17.62 19.75 -3.64
CA LYS A 184 -18.89 20.47 -3.61
C LYS A 184 -20.03 19.56 -3.13
N GLU A 185 -20.15 18.38 -3.70
CA GLU A 185 -21.18 17.38 -3.32
C GLU A 185 -21.00 16.96 -1.86
N PHE A 186 -19.77 16.74 -1.43
CA PHE A 186 -19.47 16.40 -0.05
C PHE A 186 -19.76 17.55 0.91
N ALA A 187 -19.49 18.79 0.52
CA ALA A 187 -19.83 19.97 1.30
C ALA A 187 -21.35 20.09 1.49
N GLU A 188 -22.12 19.87 0.43
CA GLU A 188 -23.58 19.84 0.47
C GLU A 188 -24.08 18.72 1.42
N LEU A 189 -23.49 17.53 1.34
CA LEU A 189 -23.82 16.40 2.22
C LEU A 189 -23.68 16.72 3.71
N ILE A 190 -22.61 17.44 4.09
CA ILE A 190 -22.31 17.75 5.50
C ILE A 190 -22.79 19.14 5.94
N GLY A 191 -23.53 19.86 5.10
CA GLY A 191 -24.06 21.18 5.40
C GLY A 191 -22.99 22.28 5.50
N SER A 192 -22.00 22.25 4.62
CA SER A 192 -20.90 23.23 4.55
C SER A 192 -20.71 23.78 3.13
N ASP A 193 -19.65 24.57 2.94
CA ASP A 193 -19.24 25.10 1.64
C ASP A 193 -17.95 24.43 1.13
N GLU A 194 -17.79 24.39 -0.20
CA GLU A 194 -16.65 23.75 -0.86
C GLU A 194 -15.29 24.33 -0.39
N LYS A 195 -15.22 25.65 -0.13
CA LYS A 195 -13.97 26.30 0.28
C LYS A 195 -13.56 25.89 1.70
N SER A 196 -14.54 25.71 2.58
CA SER A 196 -14.35 25.16 3.92
C SER A 196 -13.84 23.73 3.87
N VAL A 197 -14.49 22.84 3.09
CA VAL A 197 -14.02 21.45 2.88
C VAL A 197 -12.60 21.43 2.34
N ARG A 198 -12.30 22.22 1.30
CA ARG A 198 -10.94 22.34 0.76
C ARG A 198 -9.94 22.76 1.84
N SER A 199 -10.28 23.73 2.67
CA SER A 199 -9.39 24.21 3.73
C SER A 199 -9.15 23.16 4.82
N TRP A 200 -10.14 22.32 5.10
CA TRP A 200 -10.02 21.20 6.04
C TRP A 200 -9.14 20.09 5.48
N GLU A 201 -9.36 19.66 4.24
CA GLU A 201 -8.52 18.67 3.55
C GLU A 201 -7.06 19.12 3.43
N MET A 202 -6.85 20.41 3.15
CA MET A 202 -5.51 21.02 3.09
C MET A 202 -4.88 21.26 4.46
N ASN A 203 -5.58 20.90 5.55
CA ASN A 203 -5.14 21.09 6.94
C ASN A 203 -4.80 22.55 7.29
N THR A 204 -5.39 23.52 6.58
CA THR A 204 -5.22 24.95 6.86
C THR A 204 -6.22 25.47 7.88
N ARG A 205 -7.37 24.79 8.01
CA ARG A 205 -8.43 25.11 8.99
C ARG A 205 -9.06 23.83 9.53
N ASN A 206 -9.72 23.92 10.68
CA ASN A 206 -10.55 22.84 11.23
C ASN A 206 -12.05 23.12 11.01
N PRO A 207 -12.88 22.06 10.90
CA PRO A 207 -14.32 22.21 10.97
C PRO A 207 -14.78 22.72 12.33
N THR A 208 -15.93 23.36 12.35
CA THR A 208 -16.61 23.73 13.60
C THR A 208 -17.22 22.50 14.25
N VAL A 209 -17.44 22.55 15.56
CA VAL A 209 -18.04 21.45 16.34
C VAL A 209 -19.42 21.03 15.81
N GLN A 210 -20.15 21.94 15.16
CA GLN A 210 -21.47 21.70 14.59
C GLN A 210 -21.44 20.76 13.37
N ILE A 211 -20.34 20.75 12.60
CA ILE A 211 -20.18 19.91 11.40
C ILE A 211 -19.68 18.50 11.74
N LEU A 212 -19.04 18.34 12.90
CA LEU A 212 -18.42 17.07 13.31
C LEU A 212 -19.39 15.87 13.33
N PRO A 213 -20.66 15.99 13.79
CA PRO A 213 -21.62 14.89 13.70
C PRO A 213 -21.88 14.43 12.25
N ALA A 214 -21.96 15.35 11.30
CA ALA A 214 -22.18 15.02 9.89
C ALA A 214 -20.98 14.29 9.28
N VAL A 215 -19.75 14.73 9.61
CA VAL A 215 -18.52 14.02 9.20
C VAL A 215 -18.48 12.60 9.77
N ARG A 216 -18.82 12.42 11.05
CA ARG A 216 -18.91 11.09 11.67
C ARG A 216 -19.91 10.20 10.93
N HIS A 217 -21.08 10.73 10.59
CA HIS A 217 -22.10 10.00 9.85
C HIS A 217 -21.63 9.61 8.46
N ALA A 218 -21.00 10.52 7.72
CA ALA A 218 -20.42 10.23 6.41
C ALA A 218 -19.31 9.16 6.47
N ALA A 219 -18.52 9.15 7.55
CA ALA A 219 -17.48 8.15 7.79
C ALA A 219 -18.01 6.78 8.25
N GLY A 220 -19.29 6.69 8.67
CA GLY A 220 -19.88 5.43 9.11
C GLY A 220 -19.30 4.85 10.42
N ILE A 221 -18.72 5.68 11.29
CA ILE A 221 -18.07 5.22 12.54
C ILE A 221 -18.85 5.54 13.81
N SER A 222 -18.55 4.79 14.87
CA SER A 222 -19.15 4.99 16.21
C SER A 222 -18.75 6.33 16.84
N VAL A 223 -19.55 6.78 17.82
CA VAL A 223 -19.26 7.99 18.59
C VAL A 223 -17.92 7.89 19.32
N ASP A 224 -17.63 6.73 19.90
CA ASP A 224 -16.40 6.52 20.65
C ASP A 224 -15.18 6.51 19.74
N MET A 225 -15.23 5.82 18.58
CA MET A 225 -14.15 5.86 17.59
C MET A 225 -13.91 7.28 17.09
N PHE A 226 -14.99 8.05 16.86
CA PHE A 226 -14.87 9.43 16.43
C PHE A 226 -14.27 10.34 17.52
N ARG A 227 -14.61 10.13 18.79
CA ARG A 227 -13.98 10.85 19.91
C ARG A 227 -12.47 10.56 19.95
N THR A 228 -12.09 9.28 19.87
CA THR A 228 -10.68 8.86 19.81
C THR A 228 -9.95 9.49 18.62
N ALA A 229 -10.60 9.56 17.45
CA ALA A 229 -10.05 10.21 16.27
C ALA A 229 -9.78 11.71 16.49
N LEU A 230 -10.75 12.44 17.06
CA LEU A 230 -10.58 13.88 17.35
C LEU A 230 -9.44 14.13 18.35
N GLU A 231 -9.32 13.30 19.38
CA GLU A 231 -8.20 13.36 20.32
C GLU A 231 -6.85 13.13 19.62
N HIS A 232 -6.75 12.07 18.81
CA HIS A 232 -5.57 11.76 18.00
C HIS A 232 -5.15 12.94 17.11
N PHE A 233 -6.08 13.47 16.32
CA PHE A 233 -5.79 14.58 15.41
C PHE A 233 -5.43 15.88 16.14
N SER A 234 -6.03 16.14 17.30
CA SER A 234 -5.70 17.31 18.12
C SER A 234 -4.25 17.23 18.64
N ARG A 235 -3.82 16.07 19.14
CA ARG A 235 -2.45 15.82 19.61
C ARG A 235 -1.45 15.93 18.46
N ALA A 236 -1.72 15.28 17.32
CA ALA A 236 -0.87 15.34 16.14
C ALA A 236 -0.70 16.77 15.62
N ARG A 237 -1.73 17.63 15.77
CA ARG A 237 -1.64 19.05 15.43
C ARG A 237 -0.78 19.82 16.43
N ALA A 238 -0.97 19.61 17.73
CA ALA A 238 -0.18 20.29 18.76
C ALA A 238 1.33 20.01 18.56
N ALA A 239 1.70 18.75 18.31
CA ALA A 239 3.09 18.37 18.03
C ALA A 239 3.67 19.10 16.80
N ARG A 240 2.90 19.25 15.72
CA ARG A 240 3.31 19.98 14.51
C ARG A 240 3.45 21.49 14.73
N SER A 241 2.64 22.08 15.61
CA SER A 241 2.77 23.49 15.95
C SER A 241 4.04 23.77 16.75
N VAL A 242 4.43 22.85 17.63
CA VAL A 242 5.68 22.96 18.40
C VAL A 242 6.90 22.83 17.49
N ALA A 243 6.88 21.90 16.52
CA ALA A 243 8.01 21.69 15.60
C ALA A 243 8.25 22.84 14.58
N ARG A 244 7.36 23.83 14.49
CA ARG A 244 7.48 25.00 13.59
C ARG A 244 7.99 26.26 14.29
N ASN A 245 8.11 26.23 15.62
CA ASN A 245 8.64 27.32 16.45
C ASN A 245 10.07 27.02 16.87
#